data_AF-A0A926IB59-F1
#
_entry.id   AF-A0A926IB59-F1
#
_cell.length_a   1.000
_cell.length_b   1.000
_cell.length_c   1.000
_cell.angle_alpha   90.00
_cell.angle_beta   90.00
_cell.angle_gamma   90.00
#
_symmetry.space_group_name_H-M   'P 1'
#
loop_
_entity.id
_entity.type
_entity.pdbx_description
1 polymer ?
#
loop_
_entity_poly.entity_id
_entity_poly.type
_entity_poly.pdbx_seq_one_letter_code
_entity_poly.pdbx_strand_id
1 'polypeptide(L)'
;MARQVKSKQRVADHGEVFTAEREVEAMCDLVKQETERIDSRFLEPACGDGNFLSVILKRKLTVVTKKYRRSAYDWERNSLLALGSMYGVDIMLDNVLACQERLFEIWNKEYKKVCKKECNDETREAARFILRLNIVCGNALTLMCCDAEGKELNVPIIFSEWTFPFNDARMQRKDYTFAELLAMDEPKPAKKKKNADADFVQGTLFDMGLDEPEQPDDEGKFLQQYIAHYRHIQDDDTRWREAYLHLHLTKEENDNG
;
A
#
# COMPACT_ATOMS: atom_id res chain seq x y z
N MET A 1 11.98 10.49 -26.07
CA MET A 1 12.30 9.60 -24.94
C MET A 1 11.78 10.27 -23.67
N ALA A 2 11.06 9.54 -22.80
CA ALA A 2 10.72 10.06 -21.49
C ALA A 2 12.00 10.27 -20.67
N ARG A 3 12.03 11.32 -19.85
CA ARG A 3 13.18 11.67 -19.02
C ARG A 3 13.28 10.69 -17.84
N GLN A 4 14.36 9.91 -17.75
CA GLN A 4 14.56 8.89 -16.70
C GLN A 4 15.05 9.45 -15.36
N VAL A 5 15.43 10.72 -15.30
CA VAL A 5 16.00 11.35 -14.10
C VAL A 5 15.39 12.73 -13.90
N LYS A 6 14.75 12.99 -12.75
CA LYS A 6 14.26 14.33 -12.38
C LYS A 6 15.43 15.30 -12.18
N SER A 7 16.42 14.96 -11.38
CA SER A 7 17.63 15.78 -11.20
C SER A 7 18.86 14.92 -10.88
N LYS A 8 20.06 15.41 -11.22
CA LYS A 8 21.32 14.74 -10.85
C LYS A 8 21.51 14.66 -9.34
N GLN A 9 20.99 15.64 -8.61
CA GLN A 9 21.05 15.68 -7.14
C GLN A 9 20.24 14.53 -6.52
N ARG A 10 19.02 14.26 -7.01
CA ARG A 10 18.19 13.15 -6.53
C ARG A 10 18.78 11.78 -6.86
N VAL A 11 19.51 11.66 -7.98
CA VAL A 11 20.29 10.45 -8.27
C VAL A 11 21.40 10.26 -7.23
N ALA A 12 22.13 11.32 -6.90
CA ALA A 12 23.26 11.25 -5.97
C ALA A 12 22.79 10.98 -4.53
N ASP A 13 21.73 11.67 -4.07
CA ASP A 13 21.29 11.64 -2.68
C ASP A 13 20.35 10.46 -2.38
N HIS A 14 19.52 10.05 -3.35
CA HIS A 14 18.43 9.09 -3.16
C HIS A 14 18.42 7.94 -4.16
N GLY A 15 19.35 7.90 -5.13
CA GLY A 15 19.37 6.87 -6.16
C GLY A 15 18.17 6.91 -7.12
N GLU A 16 17.45 8.03 -7.20
CA GLU A 16 16.21 8.10 -7.99
C GLU A 16 16.46 8.00 -9.50
N VAL A 17 15.99 6.89 -10.09
CA VAL A 17 15.97 6.67 -11.54
C VAL A 17 14.65 6.01 -11.93
N PHE A 18 13.97 6.55 -12.93
CA PHE A 18 12.73 5.93 -13.43
C PHE A 18 13.04 4.77 -14.36
N THR A 19 12.56 3.58 -13.97
CA THR A 19 12.56 2.39 -14.81
C THR A 19 11.80 2.67 -16.10
N ALA A 20 12.41 2.37 -17.25
CA ALA A 20 11.78 2.61 -18.53
C ALA A 20 10.60 1.64 -18.77
N GLU A 21 9.61 2.10 -19.53
CA GLU A 21 8.33 1.41 -19.73
C GLU A 21 8.50 0.00 -20.30
N ARG A 22 9.45 -0.18 -21.23
CA ARG A 22 9.76 -1.49 -21.83
C ARG A 22 10.20 -2.51 -20.78
N GLU A 23 11.05 -2.09 -19.86
CA GLU A 23 11.60 -2.92 -18.79
C GLU A 23 10.52 -3.25 -17.77
N VAL A 24 9.67 -2.28 -17.42
CA VAL A 24 8.52 -2.51 -16.55
C VAL A 24 7.57 -3.54 -17.16
N GLU A 25 7.20 -3.39 -18.43
CA GLU A 25 6.32 -4.35 -19.10
C GLU A 25 6.91 -5.77 -19.14
N ALA A 26 8.20 -5.88 -19.50
CA ALA A 26 8.89 -7.15 -19.54
C ALA A 26 8.94 -7.85 -18.17
N MET A 27 9.16 -7.10 -17.09
CA MET A 27 9.15 -7.62 -15.73
C MET A 27 7.74 -8.05 -15.31
N CYS A 28 6.70 -7.25 -15.61
CA CYS A 28 5.31 -7.63 -15.34
C CYS A 28 4.88 -8.87 -16.14
N ASP A 29 5.46 -9.11 -17.32
CA ASP A 29 5.19 -10.33 -18.12
C ASP A 29 5.69 -11.61 -17.47
N LEU A 30 6.75 -11.56 -16.65
CA LEU A 30 7.24 -12.72 -15.90
C LEU A 30 6.22 -13.25 -14.90
N VAL A 31 5.39 -12.36 -14.36
CA VAL A 31 4.34 -12.67 -13.37
C VAL A 31 2.94 -12.37 -13.91
N LYS A 32 2.75 -12.52 -15.23
CA LYS A 32 1.54 -12.12 -15.94
C LYS A 32 0.25 -12.63 -15.29
N GLN A 33 0.23 -13.90 -14.88
CA GLN A 33 -0.93 -14.53 -14.26
C GLN A 33 -1.38 -13.80 -12.99
N GLU A 34 -0.43 -13.30 -12.21
CA GLU A 34 -0.71 -12.50 -11.01
C GLU A 34 -1.19 -11.10 -11.38
N THR A 35 -0.60 -10.47 -12.39
CA THR A 35 -1.01 -9.12 -12.85
C THR A 35 -2.42 -9.10 -13.48
N GLU A 36 -2.92 -10.24 -13.93
CA GLU A 36 -4.28 -10.40 -14.48
C GLU A 36 -5.30 -10.90 -13.42
N ARG A 37 -4.85 -11.24 -12.21
CA ARG A 37 -5.72 -11.59 -11.09
C ARG A 37 -6.05 -10.33 -10.28
N ILE A 38 -7.34 -9.99 -10.21
CA ILE A 38 -7.83 -8.73 -9.62
C ILE A 38 -7.40 -8.58 -8.15
N ASP A 39 -7.51 -9.65 -7.38
CA ASP A 39 -7.24 -9.73 -5.95
C ASP A 39 -5.78 -10.10 -5.61
N SER A 40 -4.92 -10.39 -6.61
CA SER A 40 -3.50 -10.63 -6.35
C SER A 40 -2.82 -9.38 -5.80
N ARG A 41 -2.05 -9.52 -4.73
CA ARG A 41 -1.45 -8.39 -4.02
C ARG A 41 -0.05 -8.10 -4.53
N PHE A 42 0.23 -6.83 -4.78
CA PHE A 42 1.54 -6.34 -5.21
C PHE A 42 2.03 -5.28 -4.25
N LEU A 43 3.28 -5.41 -3.81
CA LEU A 43 3.96 -4.43 -2.99
C LEU A 43 5.19 -3.90 -3.74
N GLU A 44 5.29 -2.59 -3.82
CA GLU A 44 6.42 -1.87 -4.38
C GLU A 44 7.02 -1.01 -3.23
N PRO A 45 8.17 -1.40 -2.63
CA PRO A 45 8.74 -0.71 -1.47
C PRO A 45 9.59 0.55 -1.79
N ALA A 46 9.69 0.95 -3.06
CA ALA A 46 10.39 2.13 -3.55
C ALA A 46 9.70 2.68 -4.83
N CYS A 47 8.41 3.02 -4.71
CA CYS A 47 7.50 3.03 -5.85
C CYS A 47 7.69 4.19 -6.81
N GLY A 48 8.46 5.20 -6.43
CA GLY A 48 8.62 6.42 -7.19
C GLY A 48 7.26 7.00 -7.57
N ASP A 49 7.13 7.36 -8.84
CA ASP A 49 5.89 7.86 -9.45
C ASP A 49 4.97 6.73 -9.98
N GLY A 50 5.19 5.48 -9.56
CA GLY A 50 4.28 4.37 -9.79
C GLY A 50 4.43 3.67 -11.15
N ASN A 51 5.63 3.58 -11.73
CA ASN A 51 5.81 2.95 -13.05
C ASN A 51 5.30 1.49 -13.09
N PHE A 52 5.72 0.64 -12.15
CA PHE A 52 5.22 -0.74 -12.03
C PHE A 52 3.73 -0.81 -11.71
N LEU A 53 3.31 -0.07 -10.66
CA LEU A 53 1.91 -0.06 -10.22
C LEU A 53 0.96 0.39 -11.34
N SER A 54 1.37 1.32 -12.20
CA SER A 54 0.56 1.80 -13.32
C SER A 54 0.31 0.71 -14.37
N VAL A 55 1.30 -0.13 -14.67
CA VAL A 55 1.17 -1.25 -15.61
C VAL A 55 0.30 -2.35 -15.01
N ILE A 56 0.53 -2.68 -13.74
CA ILE A 56 -0.27 -3.67 -12.99
C ILE A 56 -1.74 -3.24 -12.95
N LEU A 57 -2.03 -1.98 -12.62
CA LEU A 57 -3.38 -1.45 -12.58
C LEU A 57 -4.08 -1.56 -13.94
N LYS A 58 -3.42 -1.17 -15.04
CA LYS A 58 -3.97 -1.28 -16.40
C LYS A 58 -4.35 -2.73 -16.74
N ARG A 59 -3.51 -3.70 -16.36
CA ARG A 59 -3.78 -5.14 -16.57
C ARG A 59 -4.99 -5.61 -15.75
N LYS A 60 -5.03 -5.27 -14.47
CA LYS A 60 -6.19 -5.57 -13.59
C LYS A 60 -7.48 -4.95 -14.13
N LEU A 61 -7.48 -3.66 -14.50
CA LEU A 61 -8.66 -2.97 -15.05
C LEU A 61 -9.12 -3.55 -16.39
N THR A 62 -8.19 -4.04 -17.22
CA THR A 62 -8.54 -4.76 -18.45
C THR A 62 -9.37 -6.01 -18.12
N VAL A 63 -8.97 -6.76 -17.08
CA VAL A 63 -9.72 -7.95 -16.62
C VAL A 63 -11.05 -7.57 -15.98
N VAL A 64 -11.09 -6.54 -15.14
CA VAL A 64 -12.34 -6.01 -14.55
C VAL A 64 -13.32 -5.63 -15.64
N THR A 65 -12.85 -4.88 -16.65
CA THR A 65 -13.69 -4.43 -17.77
C THR A 65 -14.18 -5.61 -18.60
N LYS A 66 -13.31 -6.58 -18.90
CA LYS A 66 -13.70 -7.78 -19.66
C LYS A 66 -14.82 -8.56 -18.96
N LYS A 67 -14.77 -8.70 -17.64
CA LYS A 67 -15.72 -9.48 -16.85
C LYS A 67 -16.99 -8.71 -16.46
N TYR A 68 -16.86 -7.44 -16.09
CA TYR A 68 -17.91 -6.70 -15.37
C TYR A 68 -18.44 -5.45 -16.08
N ARG A 69 -18.00 -5.12 -17.30
CA ARG A 69 -18.45 -3.91 -18.04
C ARG A 69 -19.96 -3.77 -18.28
N ARG A 70 -20.75 -4.81 -18.00
CA ARG A 70 -22.22 -4.80 -18.17
C ARG A 70 -22.97 -4.27 -16.94
N SER A 71 -22.29 -4.12 -15.81
CA SER A 71 -22.86 -3.72 -14.53
C SER A 71 -21.94 -2.67 -13.91
N ALA A 72 -22.39 -1.42 -13.82
CA ALA A 72 -21.61 -0.35 -13.18
C ALA A 72 -21.27 -0.73 -11.74
N TYR A 73 -22.25 -1.28 -11.01
CA TYR A 73 -22.08 -1.79 -9.65
C TYR A 73 -20.95 -2.83 -9.51
N ASP A 74 -20.94 -3.87 -10.37
CA ASP A 74 -19.89 -4.90 -10.29
C ASP A 74 -18.55 -4.38 -10.77
N TRP A 75 -18.54 -3.50 -11.77
CA TRP A 75 -17.32 -2.88 -12.25
C TRP A 75 -16.68 -2.03 -11.16
N GLU A 76 -17.47 -1.19 -10.47
CA GLU A 76 -16.99 -0.35 -9.37
C GLU A 76 -16.36 -1.18 -8.27
N ARG A 77 -17.09 -2.16 -7.71
CA ARG A 77 -16.58 -3.04 -6.64
C ARG A 77 -15.28 -3.72 -7.02
N ASN A 78 -15.20 -4.34 -8.20
CA ASN A 78 -14.01 -5.07 -8.63
C ASN A 78 -12.85 -4.13 -9.01
N SER A 79 -13.14 -2.92 -9.50
CA SER A 79 -12.10 -1.92 -9.78
C SER A 79 -11.50 -1.34 -8.50
N LEU A 80 -12.30 -1.13 -7.45
CA LEU A 80 -11.83 -0.72 -6.14
C LEU A 80 -11.02 -1.83 -5.47
N LEU A 81 -11.43 -3.10 -5.64
CA LEU A 81 -10.64 -4.25 -5.20
C LEU A 81 -9.28 -4.31 -5.91
N ALA A 82 -9.23 -4.01 -7.22
CA ALA A 82 -7.98 -3.91 -7.96
C ALA A 82 -7.05 -2.84 -7.38
N LEU A 83 -7.57 -1.65 -7.07
CA LEU A 83 -6.82 -0.60 -6.38
C LEU A 83 -6.35 -1.05 -4.99
N GLY A 84 -7.23 -1.66 -4.21
CA GLY A 84 -6.94 -2.13 -2.85
C GLY A 84 -5.94 -3.29 -2.78
N SER A 85 -5.65 -3.94 -3.91
CA SER A 85 -4.64 -5.00 -4.01
C SER A 85 -3.23 -4.50 -4.32
N MET A 86 -3.03 -3.19 -4.49
CA MET A 86 -1.74 -2.60 -4.80
C MET A 86 -1.24 -1.77 -3.64
N TYR A 87 0.04 -1.93 -3.31
CA TYR A 87 0.72 -1.27 -2.19
C TYR A 87 2.02 -0.63 -2.68
N GLY A 88 2.33 0.55 -2.17
CA GLY A 88 3.50 1.33 -2.54
C GLY A 88 4.09 2.05 -1.34
N VAL A 89 5.42 2.08 -1.25
CA VAL A 89 6.16 2.93 -0.32
C VAL A 89 7.18 3.73 -1.13
N ASP A 90 7.29 5.02 -0.87
CA ASP A 90 8.44 5.81 -1.34
C ASP A 90 8.86 6.77 -0.24
N ILE A 91 10.16 7.05 -0.14
CA ILE A 91 10.70 7.95 0.88
C ILE A 91 10.39 9.41 0.58
N MET A 92 10.09 9.75 -0.68
CA MET A 92 9.82 11.12 -1.11
C MET A 92 8.32 11.34 -1.33
N LEU A 93 7.75 12.27 -0.57
CA LEU A 93 6.33 12.58 -0.63
C LEU A 93 5.87 13.00 -2.04
N ASP A 94 6.67 13.77 -2.78
CA ASP A 94 6.30 14.23 -4.12
C ASP A 94 6.09 13.05 -5.10
N ASN A 95 6.87 11.99 -4.94
CA ASN A 95 6.71 10.75 -5.68
C ASN A 95 5.44 10.01 -5.28
N VAL A 96 5.18 9.88 -3.97
CA VAL A 96 3.95 9.26 -3.43
C VAL A 96 2.71 9.94 -3.97
N LEU A 97 2.65 11.27 -3.90
CA LEU A 97 1.51 12.05 -4.41
C LEU A 97 1.35 11.90 -5.93
N ALA A 98 2.45 11.96 -6.68
CA ALA A 98 2.42 11.73 -8.13
C ALA A 98 1.96 10.32 -8.50
N CYS A 99 2.37 9.30 -7.72
CA CYS A 99 1.93 7.92 -7.88
C CYS A 99 0.42 7.78 -7.62
N GLN A 100 -0.08 8.34 -6.50
CA GLN A 100 -1.51 8.34 -6.17
C GLN A 100 -2.34 8.99 -7.28
N GLU A 101 -1.97 10.19 -7.75
CA GLU A 101 -2.69 10.89 -8.81
C GLU A 101 -2.66 10.09 -10.12
N ARG A 102 -1.48 9.59 -10.54
CA ARG A 102 -1.34 8.80 -11.76
C ARG A 102 -2.22 7.54 -11.75
N LEU A 103 -2.26 6.82 -10.63
CA LEU A 103 -3.10 5.63 -10.48
C LEU A 103 -4.59 6.00 -10.50
N PHE A 104 -4.97 7.08 -9.84
CA PHE A 104 -6.33 7.60 -9.87
C PHE A 104 -6.77 8.01 -11.28
N GLU A 105 -5.94 8.73 -12.04
CA GLU A 105 -6.23 9.13 -13.42
C GLU A 105 -6.44 7.94 -14.34
N ILE A 106 -5.59 6.91 -14.23
CA ILE A 106 -5.72 5.66 -14.98
C ILE A 106 -7.07 4.99 -14.68
N TRP A 107 -7.41 4.87 -13.39
CA TRP A 107 -8.66 4.28 -12.95
C TRP A 107 -9.87 5.08 -13.41
N ASN A 108 -9.87 6.41 -13.18
CA ASN A 108 -10.99 7.30 -13.48
C ASN A 108 -11.23 7.40 -15.00
N LYS A 109 -10.19 7.29 -15.82
CA LYS A 109 -10.30 7.23 -17.28
C LYS A 109 -11.10 6.00 -17.73
N GLU A 110 -10.77 4.81 -17.22
CA GLU A 110 -11.53 3.59 -17.56
C GLU A 110 -12.93 3.60 -16.92
N TYR A 111 -13.07 4.14 -15.71
CA TYR A 111 -14.37 4.29 -15.05
C TYR A 111 -15.34 5.14 -15.87
N LYS A 112 -14.92 6.34 -16.30
CA LYS A 112 -15.71 7.23 -17.17
C LYS A 112 -16.11 6.56 -18.48
N LYS A 113 -15.21 5.77 -19.06
CA LYS A 113 -15.43 5.07 -20.32
C LYS A 113 -16.46 3.94 -20.18
N VAL A 114 -16.42 3.19 -19.08
CA VAL A 114 -17.29 2.02 -18.87
C VAL A 114 -18.64 2.42 -18.29
N CYS A 115 -18.66 3.16 -17.18
CA CYS A 115 -19.89 3.49 -16.44
C CYS A 115 -20.62 4.72 -17.01
N LYS A 116 -19.94 5.57 -17.79
CA LYS A 116 -20.54 6.72 -18.51
C LYS A 116 -21.37 7.60 -17.56
N LYS A 117 -22.70 7.59 -17.70
CA LYS A 117 -23.64 8.40 -16.90
C LYS A 117 -23.87 7.85 -15.50
N GLU A 118 -23.52 6.60 -15.25
CA GLU A 118 -23.63 5.94 -13.94
C GLU A 118 -22.40 6.20 -13.06
N CYS A 119 -21.45 7.03 -13.51
CA CYS A 119 -20.35 7.44 -12.66
C CYS A 119 -20.85 8.20 -11.43
N ASN A 120 -20.20 7.95 -10.32
CA ASN A 120 -20.58 8.42 -9.00
C ASN A 120 -19.34 9.04 -8.33
N ASP A 121 -19.50 10.16 -7.63
CA ASP A 121 -18.38 10.90 -7.04
C ASP A 121 -17.92 10.27 -5.73
N GLU A 122 -18.82 9.66 -4.97
CA GLU A 122 -18.50 8.89 -3.76
C GLU A 122 -17.62 7.68 -4.09
N THR A 123 -17.82 7.06 -5.25
CA THR A 123 -16.94 5.98 -5.75
C THR A 123 -15.55 6.50 -6.11
N ARG A 124 -15.45 7.72 -6.65
CA ARG A 124 -14.15 8.35 -6.92
C ARG A 124 -13.42 8.66 -5.62
N GLU A 125 -14.16 9.09 -4.60
CA GLU A 125 -13.59 9.37 -3.30
C GLU A 125 -13.11 8.10 -2.61
N ALA A 126 -13.88 7.02 -2.66
CA ALA A 126 -13.44 5.70 -2.23
C ALA A 126 -12.14 5.26 -2.94
N ALA A 127 -12.01 5.49 -4.25
CA ALA A 127 -10.79 5.18 -5.00
C ALA A 127 -9.57 5.98 -4.51
N ARG A 128 -9.72 7.29 -4.29
CA ARG A 128 -8.65 8.13 -3.72
C ARG A 128 -8.27 7.70 -2.32
N PHE A 129 -9.27 7.39 -1.51
CA PHE A 129 -9.08 6.96 -0.14
C PHE A 129 -8.28 5.65 -0.06
N ILE A 130 -8.60 4.66 -0.88
CA ILE A 130 -7.82 3.41 -0.98
C ILE A 130 -6.35 3.71 -1.36
N LEU A 131 -6.13 4.55 -2.37
CA LEU A 131 -4.78 4.92 -2.82
C LEU A 131 -3.99 5.63 -1.71
N ARG A 132 -4.63 6.52 -0.95
CA ARG A 132 -4.00 7.22 0.19
C ARG A 132 -3.53 6.27 1.30
N LEU A 133 -4.26 5.18 1.52
CA LEU A 133 -3.94 4.21 2.56
C LEU A 133 -2.93 3.15 2.11
N ASN A 134 -2.84 2.88 0.81
CA ASN A 134 -1.98 1.84 0.29
C ASN A 134 -0.71 2.35 -0.38
N ILE A 135 -0.64 3.62 -0.78
CA ILE A 135 0.57 4.27 -1.32
C ILE A 135 1.04 5.30 -0.29
N VAL A 136 2.15 5.04 0.38
CA VAL A 136 2.53 5.70 1.64
C VAL A 136 3.92 6.32 1.55
N CYS A 137 4.10 7.49 2.16
CA CYS A 137 5.42 8.09 2.38
C CYS A 137 6.10 7.42 3.57
N GLY A 138 7.21 6.72 3.32
CA GLY A 138 7.91 6.00 4.37
C GLY A 138 9.23 5.40 3.93
N ASN A 139 9.97 4.94 4.92
CA ASN A 139 11.22 4.22 4.76
C ASN A 139 10.94 2.72 4.85
N ALA A 140 10.97 2.02 3.72
CA ALA A 140 10.71 0.58 3.67
C ALA A 140 11.80 -0.28 4.35
N LEU A 141 12.95 0.29 4.72
CA LEU A 141 14.00 -0.41 5.46
C LEU A 141 13.74 -0.43 6.96
N THR A 142 13.24 0.67 7.51
CA THR A 142 12.89 0.81 8.94
C THR A 142 11.41 0.55 9.22
N LEU A 143 10.60 0.47 8.15
CA LEU A 143 9.16 0.25 8.20
C LEU A 143 8.40 1.41 8.87
N MET A 144 9.00 2.60 8.88
CA MET A 144 8.45 3.82 9.50
C MET A 144 8.01 4.85 8.46
N CYS A 145 7.00 5.65 8.77
CA CYS A 145 6.53 6.75 7.93
C CYS A 145 7.57 7.89 7.91
N CYS A 146 7.54 8.69 6.83
CA CYS A 146 8.36 9.90 6.70
C CYS A 146 7.46 11.13 6.59
N ASP A 147 7.95 12.28 7.07
CA ASP A 147 7.33 13.59 6.82
C ASP A 147 7.61 14.12 5.40
N ALA A 148 7.18 15.36 5.11
CA ALA A 148 7.33 15.97 3.79
C ALA A 148 8.79 16.27 3.44
N GLU A 149 9.64 16.45 4.45
CA GLU A 149 11.07 16.70 4.32
C GLU A 149 11.88 15.40 4.20
N GLY A 150 11.23 14.24 4.26
CA GLY A 150 11.86 12.92 4.19
C GLY A 150 12.49 12.47 5.51
N LYS A 151 12.17 13.13 6.63
CA LYS A 151 12.62 12.71 7.95
C LYS A 151 11.68 11.63 8.48
N GLU A 152 12.30 10.58 9.01
CA GLU A 152 11.57 9.47 9.62
C GLU A 152 10.81 9.91 10.88
N LEU A 153 9.57 9.45 10.97
CA LEU A 153 8.67 9.63 12.11
C LEU A 153 8.66 8.33 12.93
N ASN A 154 8.43 8.42 14.24
CA ASN A 154 8.19 7.24 15.07
C ASN A 154 6.75 6.71 14.91
N VAL A 155 6.32 6.56 13.65
CA VAL A 155 4.97 6.12 13.26
C VAL A 155 5.16 4.98 12.26
N PRO A 156 4.74 3.74 12.56
CA PRO A 156 4.93 2.62 11.65
C PRO A 156 4.14 2.80 10.36
N ILE A 157 4.66 2.23 9.26
CA ILE A 157 3.91 2.11 8.00
C ILE A 157 2.75 1.15 8.25
N ILE A 158 1.55 1.60 7.88
CA ILE A 158 0.32 0.81 7.98
C ILE A 158 -0.20 0.57 6.57
N PHE A 159 -0.63 -0.66 6.29
CA PHE A 159 -1.34 -1.01 5.07
C PHE A 159 -2.74 -1.48 5.37
N SER A 160 -3.65 -1.14 4.46
CA SER A 160 -5.05 -1.53 4.52
C SER A 160 -5.30 -2.69 3.56
N GLU A 161 -5.71 -3.83 4.10
CA GLU A 161 -6.24 -4.95 3.34
C GLU A 161 -7.71 -4.72 3.04
N TRP A 162 -8.10 -4.94 1.77
CA TRP A 162 -9.45 -4.70 1.30
C TRP A 162 -10.08 -5.96 0.74
N THR A 163 -11.29 -6.28 1.19
CA THR A 163 -12.03 -7.47 0.72
C THR A 163 -13.53 -7.19 0.57
N PHE A 164 -14.20 -8.00 -0.24
CA PHE A 164 -15.66 -8.08 -0.31
C PHE A 164 -16.12 -9.43 0.23
N PRO A 165 -16.07 -9.66 1.56
CA PRO A 165 -16.44 -10.95 2.14
C PRO A 165 -17.96 -11.17 2.12
N PHE A 166 -18.72 -10.12 1.82
CA PHE A 166 -20.17 -10.12 1.74
C PHE A 166 -20.61 -10.11 0.27
N ASN A 167 -21.69 -10.84 -0.03
CA ASN A 167 -22.34 -10.80 -1.35
C ASN A 167 -23.23 -9.56 -1.54
N ASP A 168 -22.78 -8.41 -1.03
CA ASP A 168 -23.49 -7.13 -1.07
C ASP A 168 -22.52 -5.95 -1.26
N ALA A 169 -23.01 -4.73 -1.03
CA ALA A 169 -22.28 -3.49 -1.25
C ALA A 169 -21.29 -3.15 -0.13
N ARG A 170 -21.11 -4.02 0.88
CA ARG A 170 -20.18 -3.76 1.97
C ARG A 170 -18.78 -4.23 1.62
N MET A 171 -17.81 -3.37 1.87
CA MET A 171 -16.39 -3.62 1.75
C MET A 171 -15.80 -3.70 3.16
N GLN A 172 -14.92 -4.68 3.38
CA GLN A 172 -14.19 -4.84 4.61
C GLN A 172 -12.76 -4.30 4.44
N ARG A 173 -12.32 -3.51 5.42
CA ARG A 173 -10.94 -3.04 5.57
C ARG A 173 -10.32 -3.66 6.82
N LYS A 174 -9.09 -4.15 6.73
CA LYS A 174 -8.28 -4.54 7.90
C LYS A 174 -6.93 -3.86 7.83
N ASP A 175 -6.51 -3.23 8.91
CA ASP A 175 -5.25 -2.50 8.95
C ASP A 175 -4.18 -3.29 9.70
N TYR A 176 -3.00 -3.35 9.10
CA TYR A 176 -1.83 -4.07 9.59
C TYR A 176 -0.61 -3.16 9.53
N THR A 177 0.26 -3.24 10.53
CA THR A 177 1.60 -2.66 10.40
C THR A 177 2.40 -3.42 9.34
N PHE A 178 3.25 -2.74 8.60
CA PHE A 178 4.04 -3.38 7.54
C PHE A 178 4.97 -4.48 8.09
N ALA A 179 5.54 -4.29 9.28
CA ALA A 179 6.32 -5.31 9.99
C ALA A 179 5.56 -6.63 10.17
N GLU A 180 4.25 -6.58 10.46
CA GLU A 180 3.44 -7.78 10.65
C GLU A 180 3.32 -8.58 9.37
N LEU A 181 3.07 -7.88 8.27
CA LEU A 181 2.85 -8.51 6.97
C LEU A 181 4.11 -9.27 6.52
N LEU A 182 5.30 -8.72 6.79
CA LEU A 182 6.56 -9.41 6.53
C LEU A 182 6.76 -10.62 7.47
N ALA A 183 6.43 -10.47 8.76
CA ALA A 183 6.56 -11.56 9.74
C ALA A 183 5.59 -12.74 9.47
N MET A 184 4.45 -12.50 8.82
CA MET A 184 3.51 -13.56 8.42
C MET A 184 4.04 -14.44 7.28
N ASP A 185 4.90 -13.90 6.42
CA ASP A 185 5.48 -14.61 5.28
C ASP A 185 6.72 -15.44 5.66
N GLU A 186 7.31 -15.20 6.83
CA GLU A 186 8.42 -16.03 7.32
C GLU A 186 7.93 -17.38 7.87
N PRO A 187 8.56 -18.51 7.49
CA PRO A 187 8.25 -19.80 8.08
C PRO A 187 8.62 -19.77 9.56
N LYS A 188 7.61 -19.79 10.44
CA LYS A 188 7.81 -19.84 11.89
C LYS A 188 8.76 -20.99 12.24
N PRO A 189 9.89 -20.75 12.94
CA PRO A 189 10.76 -21.83 13.37
C PRO A 189 9.93 -22.77 14.25
N ALA A 190 10.04 -24.07 13.98
CA ALA A 190 9.35 -25.09 14.75
C ALA A 190 9.65 -24.86 16.24
N LYS A 191 8.61 -24.62 17.05
CA LYS A 191 8.75 -24.46 18.50
C LYS A 191 9.51 -25.69 19.03
N LYS A 192 10.77 -25.51 19.43
CA LYS A 192 11.51 -26.54 20.16
C LYS A 192 10.69 -26.84 21.41
N LYS A 193 10.11 -28.04 21.48
CA LYS A 193 9.59 -28.59 22.74
C LYS A 193 10.75 -28.52 23.73
N LYS A 194 10.61 -27.70 24.77
CA LYS A 194 11.49 -27.81 25.95
C LYS A 194 11.19 -29.18 26.56
N ASN A 195 12.06 -30.15 26.31
CA ASN A 195 12.13 -31.30 27.19
C ASN A 195 12.76 -30.80 28.48
N ALA A 196 11.98 -30.86 29.56
CA ALA A 196 12.56 -30.89 30.90
C ALA A 196 13.39 -32.18 31.02
N ASP A 197 14.48 -32.10 31.76
CA ASP A 197 15.40 -33.19 32.12
C ASP A 197 16.54 -33.47 31.13
N ALA A 198 17.65 -32.75 31.30
CA ALA A 198 18.99 -33.34 31.33
C ALA A 198 20.01 -32.32 31.86
N ASP A 199 20.76 -32.75 32.87
CA ASP A 199 21.76 -32.02 33.63
C ASP A 199 23.01 -31.60 32.81
N PHE A 200 23.50 -30.41 33.15
CA PHE A 200 24.91 -29.99 33.25
C PHE A 200 25.88 -30.18 32.06
N VAL A 201 26.21 -29.08 31.35
CA VAL A 201 27.50 -28.90 30.66
C VAL A 201 27.98 -27.43 30.76
N GLN A 202 29.06 -27.24 31.54
CA GLN A 202 30.15 -26.26 31.46
C GLN A 202 29.85 -24.84 30.94
N GLY A 203 29.74 -23.89 31.88
CA GLY A 203 29.58 -22.46 31.62
C GLY A 203 30.80 -21.82 30.94
N THR A 204 30.50 -21.04 29.90
CA THR A 204 31.45 -20.09 29.29
C THR A 204 31.28 -18.72 29.94
N LEU A 205 32.41 -18.01 30.06
CA LEU A 205 32.69 -16.73 30.73
C LEU A 205 31.88 -15.49 30.26
N PHE A 206 30.71 -15.68 29.64
CA PHE A 206 29.82 -14.62 29.17
C PHE A 206 28.47 -14.59 29.90
N ASP A 207 28.36 -15.29 31.04
CA ASP A 207 27.23 -15.21 31.97
C ASP A 207 27.49 -14.15 33.07
N MET A 208 27.72 -12.91 32.63
CA MET A 208 27.79 -11.75 33.52
C MET A 208 26.83 -10.66 33.03
N GLY A 209 25.61 -10.71 33.58
CA GLY A 209 24.82 -9.55 34.00
C GLY A 209 24.89 -8.30 33.13
N LEU A 210 24.34 -8.40 31.91
CA LEU A 210 23.77 -7.23 31.25
C LEU A 210 22.28 -7.50 31.17
N ASP A 211 21.49 -6.65 31.83
CA ASP A 211 20.07 -6.53 31.56
C ASP A 211 19.90 -6.49 30.03
N GLU A 212 19.21 -7.50 29.49
CA GLU A 212 18.78 -7.44 28.09
C GLU A 212 18.01 -6.12 27.96
N PRO A 213 18.39 -5.20 27.05
CA PRO A 213 17.52 -4.08 26.77
C PRO A 213 16.20 -4.68 26.32
N GLU A 214 15.10 -4.32 26.98
CA GLU A 214 13.75 -4.65 26.53
C GLU A 214 13.71 -4.37 25.03
N GLN A 215 13.66 -5.45 24.22
CA GLN A 215 13.41 -5.28 22.80
C GLN A 215 12.07 -4.56 22.72
N PRO A 216 11.98 -3.40 22.05
CA PRO A 216 10.68 -2.80 21.80
C PRO A 216 9.83 -3.88 21.11
N ASP A 217 8.58 -4.07 21.55
CA ASP A 217 7.62 -5.00 20.96
C ASP A 217 7.42 -4.66 19.47
N ASP A 218 8.35 -5.08 18.64
CA ASP A 218 8.40 -4.93 17.17
C ASP A 218 7.68 -6.12 16.50
N GLU A 219 6.78 -6.75 17.24
CA GLU A 219 5.79 -7.65 16.68
C GLU A 219 4.76 -6.79 15.97
N GLY A 220 4.73 -6.85 14.64
CA GLY A 220 3.69 -6.17 13.89
C GLY A 220 2.28 -6.58 14.35
N LYS A 221 1.34 -5.63 14.31
CA LYS A 221 0.04 -5.73 15.00
C LYS A 221 -1.12 -5.45 14.08
N PHE A 222 -2.10 -6.36 14.10
CA PHE A 222 -3.42 -6.08 13.57
C PHE A 222 -4.01 -4.95 14.40
N LEU A 223 -4.42 -3.88 13.72
CA LEU A 223 -4.87 -2.67 14.40
C LEU A 223 -6.37 -2.68 14.56
N GLN A 224 -7.10 -2.76 13.44
CA GLN A 224 -8.54 -2.60 13.44
C GLN A 224 -9.17 -3.14 12.16
N GLN A 225 -10.46 -3.46 12.25
CA GLN A 225 -11.29 -3.84 11.13
C GLN A 225 -12.47 -2.88 10.99
N TYR A 226 -12.83 -2.59 9.73
CA TYR A 226 -13.96 -1.73 9.37
C TYR A 226 -14.83 -2.44 8.33
N ILE A 227 -16.12 -2.15 8.37
CA ILE A 227 -17.09 -2.63 7.37
C ILE A 227 -17.99 -1.45 7.05
N ALA A 228 -17.96 -1.00 5.81
CA ALA A 228 -18.77 0.12 5.33
C ALA A 228 -19.27 -0.16 3.92
N HIS A 229 -20.23 0.63 3.44
CA HIS A 229 -20.60 0.61 2.02
C HIS A 229 -19.38 1.01 1.17
N TYR A 230 -19.13 0.34 0.03
CA TYR A 230 -17.90 0.54 -0.74
C TYR A 230 -17.67 1.97 -1.26
N ARG A 231 -18.73 2.77 -1.38
CA ARG A 231 -18.68 4.20 -1.75
C ARG A 231 -18.42 5.16 -0.57
N HIS A 232 -18.54 4.65 0.65
CA HIS A 232 -18.52 5.43 1.90
C HIS A 232 -17.47 4.87 2.88
N ILE A 233 -16.44 4.20 2.36
CA ILE A 233 -15.39 3.55 3.17
C ILE A 233 -14.53 4.54 3.96
N GLN A 234 -14.57 5.80 3.57
CA GLN A 234 -13.89 6.92 4.21
C GLN A 234 -14.67 7.54 5.37
N ASP A 235 -16.00 7.35 5.43
CA ASP A 235 -16.88 8.13 6.33
C ASP A 235 -16.67 7.75 7.81
N ASP A 236 -16.32 6.49 8.08
CA ASP A 236 -16.05 5.98 9.43
C ASP A 236 -14.55 6.08 9.82
N ASP A 237 -13.70 6.61 8.94
CA ASP A 237 -12.26 6.68 9.20
C ASP A 237 -11.89 7.96 9.95
N THR A 238 -11.95 7.88 11.28
CA THR A 238 -11.45 8.95 12.16
C THR A 238 -9.92 8.99 12.23
N ARG A 239 -9.22 8.00 11.66
CA ARG A 239 -7.76 7.97 11.57
C ARG A 239 -7.29 8.67 10.30
N TRP A 240 -7.18 10.00 10.36
CA TRP A 240 -6.13 10.66 9.58
C TRP A 240 -4.80 10.19 10.17
N ARG A 241 -4.07 9.30 9.48
CA ARG A 241 -2.79 8.76 10.01
C ARG A 241 -1.94 9.95 10.45
N GLU A 242 -1.32 9.88 11.62
CA GLU A 242 -0.56 11.01 12.18
C GLU A 242 0.50 11.54 11.21
N ALA A 243 1.10 10.66 10.39
CA ALA A 243 1.96 11.04 9.28
C ALA A 243 1.30 12.02 8.28
N TYR A 244 0.01 11.85 7.97
CA TYR A 244 -0.78 12.76 7.12
C TYR A 244 -1.30 14.00 7.85
N LEU A 245 -1.34 14.03 9.19
CA LEU A 245 -1.63 15.27 9.95
C LEU A 245 -0.49 16.29 9.84
N HIS A 246 0.74 15.82 9.64
CA HIS A 246 1.92 16.65 9.40
C HIS A 246 2.12 17.04 7.93
N LEU A 247 1.44 16.34 7.02
CA LEU A 247 1.37 16.75 5.62
C LEU A 247 0.38 17.93 5.53
N HIS A 248 0.90 19.15 5.60
CA HIS A 248 0.15 20.34 5.25
C HIS A 248 -0.30 20.24 3.78
N LEU A 249 -1.42 19.57 3.54
CA LEU A 249 -2.22 19.78 2.34
C LEU A 249 -2.58 21.27 2.39
N THR A 250 -1.99 22.04 1.49
CA THR A 250 -2.29 23.46 1.36
C THR A 250 -3.80 23.63 1.29
N LYS A 251 -4.37 24.31 2.29
CA LYS A 251 -5.76 24.74 2.32
C LYS A 251 -6.04 25.61 1.09
N GLU A 252 -6.48 25.01 0.00
CA GLU A 252 -7.14 25.75 -1.10
C GLU A 252 -8.57 25.27 -1.36
N GLU A 253 -9.13 24.38 -0.54
CA GLU A 253 -10.55 23.98 -0.61
C GLU A 253 -11.41 24.53 0.55
N ASN A 254 -11.09 25.72 1.06
CA ASN A 254 -11.93 26.42 2.05
C ASN A 254 -12.58 27.71 1.56
N ASP A 255 -12.42 28.09 0.29
CA ASP A 255 -13.15 29.22 -0.31
C ASP A 255 -14.14 28.71 -1.36
N ASN A 256 -15.27 28.20 -0.88
CA ASN A 256 -16.57 28.26 -1.54
C ASN A 256 -17.66 28.12 -0.46
N GLY A 257 -17.76 29.18 0.36
CA GLY A 257 -18.88 29.47 1.24
C GLY A 257 -19.29 30.91 1.06
#